data_AF-A0A226WYR9-F1
#
_entry.id   AF-A0A226WYR9-F1
#
_cell.length_a   1.000
_cell.length_b   1.000
_cell.length_c   1.000
_cell.angle_alpha   90.00
_cell.angle_beta   90.00
_cell.angle_gamma   90.00
#
_symmetry.space_group_name_H-M   'P 1'
#
loop_
_entity.id
_entity.type
_entity.pdbx_description
1 polymer ?
#
loop_
_entity_poly.entity_id
_entity_poly.type
_entity_poly.pdbx_seq_one_letter_code
_entity_poly.pdbx_strand_id
1 'polypeptide(L)'
;MARTLSPHNPHPNPLARDMSTLGALVRNRRLEQSLRIDDAADLLGVSSNVLSRLENGHPVGSDRLLRVLDGLGLTLLVLPRSESTTALRALGVTTSHAKASLPRGQS
;
A
#
# COMPACT_ATOMS: atom_id res chain seq x y z
N MET A 1 -16.74 -5.89 20.24
CA MET A 1 -17.42 -5.47 18.99
C MET A 1 -16.49 -5.73 17.82
N ALA A 2 -16.97 -6.40 16.76
CA ALA A 2 -16.16 -6.66 15.57
C ALA A 2 -15.85 -5.33 14.88
N ARG A 3 -14.58 -4.90 14.92
CA ARG A 3 -14.14 -3.68 14.22
C ARG A 3 -14.10 -3.99 12.73
N THR A 4 -15.02 -3.39 11.95
CA THR A 4 -15.12 -3.54 10.50
C THR A 4 -13.79 -3.22 9.84
N LEU A 5 -13.29 -4.14 9.01
CA LEU A 5 -12.10 -3.92 8.20
C LEU A 5 -12.42 -2.94 7.08
N SER A 6 -11.54 -1.97 6.85
CA SER A 6 -11.66 -1.07 5.70
C SER A 6 -11.49 -1.86 4.39
N PRO A 7 -12.20 -1.49 3.32
CA PRO A 7 -12.00 -2.12 2.01
C PRO A 7 -10.58 -1.87 1.49
N HIS A 8 -10.03 -2.84 0.77
CA HIS A 8 -8.76 -2.69 0.04
C HIS A 8 -9.01 -2.15 -1.37
N ASN A 9 -8.00 -1.48 -1.95
CA ASN A 9 -7.96 -1.07 -3.34
C ASN A 9 -7.41 -2.22 -4.20
N PRO A 10 -8.15 -2.73 -5.20
CA PRO A 10 -7.68 -3.83 -6.07
C PRO A 10 -6.60 -3.38 -7.07
N HIS A 11 -6.44 -2.07 -7.31
CA HIS A 11 -5.46 -1.53 -8.24
C HIS A 11 -4.65 -0.41 -7.59
N PRO A 12 -3.78 -0.72 -6.62
CA PRO A 12 -2.90 0.28 -6.02
C PRO A 12 -1.80 0.69 -7.02
N ASN A 13 -1.48 1.98 -7.06
CA ASN A 13 -0.28 2.44 -7.76
C ASN A 13 0.96 2.09 -6.91
N PRO A 14 1.87 1.22 -7.37
CA PRO A 14 2.99 0.72 -6.55
C PRO A 14 4.11 1.75 -6.34
N LEU A 15 4.02 2.94 -6.93
CA LEU A 15 5.06 3.97 -6.79
C LEU A 15 4.96 4.69 -5.44
N ALA A 16 5.83 4.36 -4.50
CA ALA A 16 6.03 5.12 -3.27
C ALA A 16 7.16 6.16 -3.43
N ARG A 17 6.87 7.44 -3.19
CA ARG A 17 7.86 8.54 -3.17
C ARG A 17 8.16 9.07 -1.76
N ASP A 18 7.36 8.63 -0.80
CA ASP A 18 7.37 9.08 0.58
C ASP A 18 6.79 7.96 1.46
N MET A 19 6.98 8.11 2.78
CA MET A 19 6.52 7.13 3.75
C MET A 19 5.00 6.99 3.79
N SER A 20 4.23 8.06 3.55
CA SER A 20 2.77 8.00 3.52
C SER A 20 2.27 7.08 2.41
N THR A 21 2.84 7.21 1.21
CA THR A 21 2.50 6.35 0.07
C THR A 21 2.95 4.91 0.30
N LEU A 22 4.15 4.71 0.86
CA LEU A 22 4.64 3.38 1.21
C LEU A 22 3.75 2.70 2.27
N GLY A 23 3.38 3.43 3.31
CA GLY A 23 2.49 2.96 4.37
C GLY A 23 1.12 2.57 3.85
N ALA A 24 0.55 3.35 2.92
CA ALA A 24 -0.71 3.04 2.27
C ALA A 24 -0.64 1.73 1.47
N LEU A 25 0.48 1.45 0.78
CA LEU A 25 0.68 0.18 0.06
C LEU A 25 0.76 -1.01 1.02
N VAL A 26 1.51 -0.87 2.11
CA VAL A 26 1.60 -1.88 3.18
C VAL A 26 0.21 -2.17 3.76
N ARG A 27 -0.53 -1.11 4.11
CA ARG A 27 -1.91 -1.23 4.62
C ARG A 27 -2.83 -1.91 3.62
N ASN A 28 -2.75 -1.54 2.35
CA ASN A 28 -3.58 -2.13 1.30
C ASN A 28 -3.35 -3.63 1.20
N ARG A 29 -2.08 -4.06 1.21
CA ARG A 29 -1.71 -5.48 1.18
C ARG A 29 -2.22 -6.25 2.39
N ARG A 30 -2.11 -5.68 3.60
CA ARG A 30 -2.68 -6.30 4.81
C ARG A 30 -4.20 -6.46 4.70
N LEU A 31 -4.90 -5.43 4.21
CA LEU A 31 -6.36 -5.46 4.07
C LEU A 31 -6.82 -6.44 2.97
N GLU A 32 -6.05 -6.57 1.89
CA GLU A 32 -6.27 -7.60 0.86
C GLU A 32 -6.23 -9.02 1.47
N GLN A 33 -5.29 -9.26 2.40
CA GLN A 33 -5.19 -10.51 3.16
C GLN A 33 -6.23 -10.64 4.30
N SER A 34 -7.13 -9.67 4.46
CA SER A 34 -8.14 -9.63 5.53
C SER A 34 -7.59 -9.73 6.96
N LEU A 35 -6.32 -9.36 7.16
CA LEU A 35 -5.69 -9.43 8.48
C LEU A 35 -6.01 -8.19 9.30
N ARG A 36 -6.31 -8.36 10.60
CA ARG A 36 -6.33 -7.24 11.53
C ARG A 36 -4.89 -6.81 11.81
N ILE A 37 -4.73 -5.59 12.32
CA ILE A 37 -3.40 -5.06 12.59
C ILE A 37 -2.65 -5.88 13.65
N ASP A 38 -3.35 -6.34 14.68
CA ASP A 38 -2.75 -7.15 15.74
C ASP A 38 -2.34 -8.53 15.21
N ASP A 39 -3.25 -9.22 14.50
CA ASP A 39 -2.96 -10.53 13.87
C ASP A 39 -1.77 -10.44 12.90
N ALA A 40 -1.73 -9.41 12.07
CA ALA A 40 -0.62 -9.20 11.15
C ALA A 40 0.69 -8.91 11.90
N ALA A 41 0.66 -8.07 12.94
CA ALA A 41 1.86 -7.75 13.71
C ALA A 41 2.44 -9.01 14.37
N ASP A 42 1.59 -9.85 14.97
CA ASP A 42 1.98 -11.10 15.59
C ASP A 42 2.57 -12.08 14.56
N LEU A 43 1.92 -12.26 13.40
CA LEU A 43 2.42 -13.11 12.31
C LEU A 43 3.79 -12.65 11.78
N LEU A 44 3.98 -11.34 11.67
CA LEU A 44 5.21 -10.73 11.19
C LEU A 44 6.31 -10.68 12.27
N GLY A 45 5.98 -10.94 13.54
CA GLY A 45 6.90 -10.79 14.67
C GLY A 45 7.34 -9.34 14.91
N VAL A 46 6.43 -8.39 14.72
CA VAL A 46 6.61 -6.96 15.04
C VAL A 46 5.51 -6.50 16.00
N SER A 47 5.65 -5.35 16.66
CA SER A 47 4.56 -4.84 17.50
C SER A 47 3.47 -4.15 16.67
N SER A 48 2.20 -4.22 17.10
CA SER A 48 1.08 -3.52 16.44
C SER A 48 1.33 -2.03 16.28
N ASN A 49 2.06 -1.40 17.22
CA ASN A 49 2.45 0.00 17.13
C ASN A 49 3.43 0.26 15.97
N VAL A 50 4.39 -0.63 15.73
CA VAL A 50 5.31 -0.52 14.58
C VAL A 50 4.54 -0.61 13.28
N LEU A 51 3.69 -1.64 13.15
CA LEU A 51 2.90 -1.84 11.95
C LEU A 51 1.94 -0.67 11.72
N SER A 52 1.28 -0.17 12.78
CA SER A 52 0.39 0.99 12.71
C SER A 52 1.12 2.26 12.28
N ARG A 53 2.29 2.52 12.86
CA ARG A 53 3.10 3.67 12.47
C ARG A 53 3.51 3.61 11.01
N LEU A 54 3.99 2.45 10.55
CA LEU A 54 4.36 2.23 9.16
C LEU A 54 3.16 2.46 8.23
N GLU A 55 2.00 1.87 8.52
CA GLU A 55 0.78 2.03 7.71
C GLU A 55 0.27 3.46 7.63
N ASN A 56 0.53 4.26 8.66
CA ASN A 56 0.17 5.68 8.70
C ASN A 56 1.28 6.60 8.17
N GLY A 57 2.36 6.05 7.60
CA GLY A 57 3.42 6.82 6.97
C GLY A 57 4.46 7.41 7.92
N HIS A 58 4.52 6.93 9.16
CA HIS A 58 5.55 7.35 10.10
C HIS A 58 6.86 6.57 9.88
N PRO A 59 8.02 7.19 10.15
CA PRO A 59 9.31 6.49 10.09
C PRO A 59 9.35 5.30 11.04
N VAL A 60 9.93 4.20 10.56
CA VAL A 60 10.25 2.97 11.30
C VAL A 60 11.67 2.53 10.91
N GLY A 61 12.28 1.66 11.72
CA GLY A 61 13.58 1.07 11.38
C GLY A 61 13.51 0.31 10.06
N SER A 62 14.56 0.40 9.24
CA SER A 62 14.65 -0.26 7.94
C SER A 62 14.59 -1.79 8.06
N ASP A 63 15.14 -2.35 9.14
CA ASP A 63 15.02 -3.76 9.51
C ASP A 63 13.55 -4.18 9.64
N ARG A 64 12.74 -3.39 10.35
CA ARG A 64 11.32 -3.66 10.56
C ARG A 64 10.52 -3.46 9.29
N LEU A 65 10.85 -2.42 8.51
CA LEU A 65 10.23 -2.19 7.22
C LEU A 65 10.43 -3.40 6.29
N LEU A 66 11.67 -3.83 6.09
CA LEU A 66 11.97 -4.96 5.20
C LEU A 66 11.31 -6.25 5.68
N ARG A 67 11.27 -6.50 6.99
CA ARG A 67 10.56 -7.65 7.58
C ARG A 67 9.05 -7.61 7.32
N VAL A 68 8.42 -6.45 7.47
CA VAL A 68 6.98 -6.29 7.19
C VAL A 68 6.70 -6.49 5.70
N LEU A 69 7.53 -5.92 4.82
CA LEU A 69 7.38 -6.11 3.37
C LEU A 69 7.47 -7.59 3.00
N ASP A 70 8.52 -8.27 3.45
CA ASP A 70 8.75 -9.69 3.20
C ASP A 70 7.58 -10.56 3.69
N GLY A 71 7.16 -10.39 4.95
CA GLY A 71 6.09 -11.21 5.51
C GLY A 71 4.69 -10.93 4.93
N LEU A 72 4.47 -9.76 4.32
CA LEU A 72 3.26 -9.47 3.54
C LEU A 72 3.39 -9.87 2.06
N GLY A 73 4.54 -10.40 1.64
CA GLY A 73 4.82 -10.76 0.24
C GLY A 73 4.96 -9.55 -0.68
N LEU A 74 5.45 -8.42 -0.16
CA LEU A 74 5.80 -7.22 -0.92
C LEU A 74 7.31 -7.21 -1.20
N THR A 75 7.68 -6.59 -2.31
CA THR A 75 9.09 -6.39 -2.69
C THR A 75 9.37 -4.91 -2.88
N LEU A 76 10.57 -4.47 -2.50
CA LEU A 76 11.04 -3.11 -2.72
C LEU A 76 12.04 -3.09 -3.88
N LEU A 77 11.69 -2.37 -4.95
CA LEU A 77 12.57 -2.14 -6.10
C LEU A 77 13.16 -0.72 -6.02
N VAL A 78 14.48 -0.60 -6.09
CA VAL A 78 15.19 0.69 -6.12
C VAL A 78 15.74 0.92 -7.51
N LEU A 79 15.36 2.06 -8.11
CA LEU A 79 15.68 2.43 -9.48
C LEU A 79 15.82 3.95 -9.61
N PRO A 80 16.53 4.46 -10.64
CA PRO A 80 16.55 5.89 -10.93
C PRO A 80 15.14 6.46 -11.15
N ARG A 81 14.90 7.68 -10.65
CA ARG A 81 13.56 8.32 -10.75
C ARG A 81 13.09 8.49 -12.20
N SER A 82 14.02 8.72 -13.14
CA SER A 82 13.74 8.79 -14.58
C SER A 82 13.14 7.51 -15.15
N GLU A 83 13.46 6.35 -14.57
CA GLU A 83 13.01 5.04 -15.04
C GLU A 83 11.67 4.60 -14.43
N SER A 84 11.19 5.29 -13.39
CA SER A 84 9.95 4.95 -12.67
C SER A 84 8.71 4.85 -13.58
N THR A 85 8.60 5.75 -14.56
CA THR A 85 7.53 5.73 -15.56
C THR A 85 7.60 4.48 -16.45
N THR A 86 8.80 4.07 -16.86
CA THR A 86 9.01 2.88 -17.68
C THR A 86 8.68 1.62 -16.89
N ALA A 87 9.11 1.54 -15.63
CA ALA A 87 8.79 0.43 -14.73
C ALA A 87 7.28 0.31 -14.49
N LEU A 88 6.58 1.42 -14.22
CA LEU A 88 5.12 1.42 -14.04
C LEU A 88 4.37 0.91 -15.28
N ARG A 89 4.82 1.31 -16.48
CA ARG A 89 4.26 0.81 -17.74
C ARG A 89 4.49 -0.69 -17.92
N ALA A 90 5.70 -1.18 -17.60
CA ALA A 90 6.03 -2.59 -17.68
C ALA A 90 5.20 -3.46 -16.72
N LEU A 91 4.83 -2.92 -15.55
CA LEU A 91 3.94 -3.55 -14.59
C LEU A 91 2.44 -3.51 -15.01
N GLY A 92 2.12 -2.93 -16.16
CA GLY A 92 0.73 -2.80 -16.62
C GLY A 92 -0.11 -1.86 -15.75
N VAL A 93 0.53 -1.03 -14.92
CA VAL A 93 -0.14 0.00 -14.13
C VAL A 93 -0.57 1.11 -15.09
N THR A 94 -1.71 0.89 -15.73
CA THR A 94 -2.40 1.97 -16.42
C THR A 94 -2.95 2.87 -15.33
N THR A 95 -2.51 4.12 -15.32
CA THR A 95 -3.23 5.14 -14.55
C THR A 95 -4.60 5.27 -15.19
N SER A 96 -5.55 4.43 -14.77
CA SER A 96 -6.96 4.58 -15.11
C SER A 96 -7.48 5.80 -14.36
N HIS A 97 -7.12 6.97 -14.88
CA HIS A 97 -7.83 8.21 -14.60
C HIS A 97 -8.89 8.35 -15.70
N ALA A 98 -9.83 7.40 -15.76
CA ALA A 98 -10.99 7.48 -16.63
C ALA A 98 -12.22 6.85 -15.95
N LYS A 99 -13.00 7.69 -15.26
CA LYS A 99 -14.37 8.10 -15.65
C LYS A 99 -15.35 8.18 -14.47
N ALA A 100 -15.84 9.39 -14.22
CA ALA A 100 -17.27 9.64 -14.04
C ALA A 100 -17.60 10.99 -14.67
N SER A 101 -17.78 10.95 -15.98
CA SER A 101 -18.51 11.93 -16.77
C SER A 101 -19.92 12.15 -16.19
N LEU A 102 -20.27 13.38 -15.79
CA LEU A 102 -21.68 13.80 -15.80
C LEU A 102 -22.08 14.11 -17.26
N PRO A 103 -23.27 13.67 -17.72
CA PRO A 103 -23.76 13.99 -19.04
C PRO A 103 -24.25 15.44 -19.12
N ARG A 104 -24.10 16.01 -20.33
CA ARG A 104 -24.71 17.26 -20.77
C ARG A 104 -26.26 17.19 -20.66
N GLY A 105 -26.84 18.21 -20.04
CA GLY A 105 -28.08 18.91 -20.41
C GLY A 105 -29.41 18.16 -20.40
N GLN A 106 -30.33 18.59 -19.53
CA GLN A 106 -31.78 18.85 -19.69
C GLN A 106 -32.14 19.73 -18.45
N SER A 107 -32.78 20.90 -18.46
CA SER A 107 -33.67 21.62 -19.39
C SER A 107 -33.46 23.13 -19.25
#